data_AF-A0A972YV57-F1
#
_entry.id   AF-A0A972YV57-F1
#
_cell.length_a   1.000
_cell.length_b   1.000
_cell.length_c   1.000
_cell.angle_alpha   90.00
_cell.angle_beta   90.00
_cell.angle_gamma   90.00
#
_symmetry.space_group_name_H-M   'P 1'
#
loop_
_entity.id
_entity.type
_entity.pdbx_description
1 polymer ?
#
loop_
_entity_poly.entity_id
_entity_poly.type
_entity_poly.pdbx_seq_one_letter_code
_entity_poly.pdbx_strand_id
1 'polypeptide(L)'
;MKKSYQERLVNKQLDFDAAQTQAIDALVLLSEQLIERQQSPKKFKKPIPGIYFHGRVGRGKTMLMDLFYQQLPIKNKKRIHFHHFMESVHQQLAQLTGKSEPLNHIAKAWAKNIELLCFDEFFVSDIGDAMLLRGLFSALFSQ
;
A
#
# COMPACT_ATOMS: atom_id res chain seq x y z
N MET A 1 0.22 -5.42 -16.46
CA MET A 1 -0.62 -6.17 -15.48
C MET A 1 -1.71 -7.00 -16.15
N LYS A 2 -2.67 -6.37 -16.85
CA LYS A 2 -3.74 -7.08 -17.57
C LYS A 2 -3.24 -8.22 -18.45
N LYS A 3 -2.21 -7.96 -19.26
CA LYS A 3 -1.59 -8.99 -20.13
C LYS A 3 -1.08 -10.21 -19.36
N SER A 4 -0.34 -10.00 -18.27
CA SER A 4 0.20 -11.09 -17.44
C SER A 4 -0.90 -11.90 -16.74
N TYR A 5 -2.00 -11.27 -16.34
CA TYR A 5 -3.16 -12.00 -15.80
C TYR A 5 -3.88 -12.81 -16.87
N GLN A 6 -4.11 -12.20 -18.05
CA GLN A 6 -4.72 -12.88 -19.19
C GLN A 6 -3.89 -14.09 -19.65
N GLU A 7 -2.57 -13.98 -19.68
CA GLU A 7 -1.67 -15.10 -19.98
C GLU A 7 -1.86 -16.27 -18.99
N ARG A 8 -2.05 -15.99 -17.70
CA ARG A 8 -2.29 -17.03 -16.68
C ARG A 8 -3.67 -17.69 -16.83
N LEU A 9 -4.69 -16.94 -17.26
CA LEU A 9 -6.00 -17.50 -17.61
C LEU A 9 -5.91 -18.41 -18.85
N VAL A 10 -5.23 -17.96 -19.90
CA VAL A 10 -5.04 -18.73 -21.15
C VAL A 10 -4.24 -20.00 -20.91
N ASN A 11 -3.21 -19.92 -20.05
CA ASN A 11 -2.38 -21.07 -19.68
C ASN A 11 -3.04 -22.01 -18.66
N LYS A 12 -4.33 -21.82 -18.33
CA LYS A 12 -5.10 -22.59 -17.32
C LYS A 12 -4.45 -22.64 -15.94
N GLN A 13 -3.61 -21.66 -15.62
CA GLN A 13 -3.03 -21.51 -14.27
C GLN A 13 -4.01 -20.82 -13.31
N LEU A 14 -5.05 -20.16 -13.84
CA LEU A 14 -6.10 -19.49 -13.10
C LEU A 14 -7.46 -19.72 -13.78
N ASP A 15 -8.49 -19.86 -12.96
CA ASP A 15 -9.88 -19.76 -13.40
C ASP A 15 -10.32 -18.30 -13.46
N PHE A 16 -11.25 -18.00 -14.37
CA PHE A 16 -11.80 -16.65 -14.50
C PHE A 16 -12.55 -16.24 -13.22
N ASP A 17 -12.23 -15.05 -12.71
CA ASP A 17 -12.89 -14.45 -11.56
C ASP A 17 -13.17 -12.97 -11.85
N ALA A 18 -14.46 -12.61 -11.88
CA ALA A 18 -14.89 -11.23 -12.14
C ALA A 18 -14.35 -10.25 -11.09
N ALA A 19 -14.23 -10.66 -9.82
CA ALA A 19 -13.71 -9.82 -8.75
C ALA A 19 -12.20 -9.56 -8.90
N GLN A 20 -11.44 -10.56 -9.37
CA GLN A 20 -10.03 -10.39 -9.68
C GLN A 20 -9.84 -9.44 -10.87
N THR A 21 -10.70 -9.53 -11.88
CA THR A 21 -10.67 -8.62 -13.03
C THR A 21 -10.89 -7.17 -12.60
N GLN A 22 -11.92 -6.92 -11.77
CA GLN A 22 -12.18 -5.59 -11.22
C GLN A 22 -11.02 -5.06 -10.36
N ALA A 23 -10.41 -5.93 -9.55
CA ALA A 23 -9.25 -5.56 -8.74
C ALA A 23 -8.04 -5.19 -9.62
N ILE A 24 -7.82 -5.89 -10.72
CA ILE A 24 -6.76 -5.58 -11.69
C ILE A 24 -7.03 -4.24 -12.37
N ASP A 25 -8.27 -3.96 -12.76
CA ASP A 25 -8.65 -2.67 -13.35
C ASP A 25 -8.32 -1.51 -12.40
N ALA A 26 -8.68 -1.66 -11.12
CA ALA A 26 -8.34 -0.68 -10.08
C ALA A 26 -6.82 -0.52 -9.92
N LEU A 27 -6.06 -1.62 -9.89
CA LEU A 27 -4.59 -1.56 -9.76
C LEU A 27 -3.92 -0.92 -10.98
N VAL A 28 -4.43 -1.16 -12.19
CA VAL A 28 -3.93 -0.52 -13.41
C VAL A 28 -4.18 0.99 -13.35
N LEU A 29 -5.39 1.41 -13.00
CA LEU A 29 -5.72 2.82 -12.84
C LEU A 29 -4.82 3.50 -11.79
N LEU A 30 -4.62 2.84 -10.63
CA LEU A 30 -3.70 3.33 -9.61
C LEU A 30 -2.27 3.44 -10.13
N SER A 31 -1.80 2.44 -10.89
CA SER A 31 -0.45 2.45 -11.48
C SER A 31 -0.26 3.63 -12.41
N GLU A 32 -1.24 3.88 -13.29
CA GLU A 32 -1.22 5.01 -14.23
C GLU A 32 -1.19 6.36 -13.50
N GLN A 33 -2.04 6.53 -12.48
CA GLN A 33 -2.08 7.75 -11.67
C GLN A 33 -0.76 8.01 -10.94
N LEU A 34 -0.13 6.97 -10.38
CA LEU A 34 1.15 7.11 -9.69
C LEU A 34 2.29 7.46 -10.66
N ILE A 35 2.32 6.85 -11.84
CA ILE A 35 3.30 7.16 -12.88
C ILE A 35 3.13 8.60 -13.37
N GLU A 36 1.89 9.03 -13.65
CA GLU A 36 1.62 10.40 -14.08
C GLU A 36 2.01 11.41 -12.98
N ARG A 37 1.78 11.08 -11.70
CA ARG A 37 2.22 11.93 -10.59
C ARG A 37 3.73 12.09 -10.52
N GLN A 38 4.51 11.04 -10.78
CA GLN A 38 5.97 11.15 -10.85
C GLN A 38 6.44 12.05 -12.01
N GLN A 39 5.79 11.95 -13.16
CA GLN A 39 6.13 12.73 -14.35
C GLN A 39 5.66 14.19 -14.26
N SER A 40 4.52 14.43 -13.61
CA SER A 40 3.83 15.72 -13.56
C SER A 40 3.25 16.01 -12.16
N PRO A 41 4.09 16.19 -11.13
CA PRO A 41 3.62 16.35 -9.75
C PRO A 41 2.70 17.57 -9.57
N LYS A 42 2.90 18.64 -10.35
CA LYS A 42 2.07 19.86 -10.29
C LYS A 42 0.61 19.65 -10.74
N LYS A 43 0.31 18.61 -11.51
CA LYS A 43 -1.07 18.28 -11.92
C LYS A 43 -1.88 17.65 -10.79
N PHE A 44 -1.23 16.99 -9.84
CA PHE A 44 -1.88 16.28 -8.75
C PHE A 44 -2.02 17.19 -7.53
N LYS A 45 -3.06 18.05 -7.54
CA LYS A 45 -3.44 18.87 -6.38
C LYS A 45 -4.19 18.07 -5.30
N LYS A 46 -4.75 16.92 -5.65
CA LYS A 46 -5.49 16.03 -4.75
C LYS A 46 -4.68 14.74 -4.51
N PRO A 47 -4.77 14.15 -3.30
CA PRO A 47 -4.15 12.87 -3.04
C PRO A 47 -4.76 11.77 -3.93
N ILE A 48 -3.92 10.83 -4.36
CA ILE A 48 -4.35 9.65 -5.09
C ILE A 48 -4.90 8.65 -4.06
N PRO A 49 -6.16 8.21 -4.15
CA PRO A 49 -6.72 7.24 -3.22
C PRO A 49 -6.02 5.89 -3.36
N GLY A 50 -5.77 5.24 -2.23
CA GLY A 50 -5.25 3.87 -2.19
C GLY A 50 -6.31 2.82 -2.49
N ILE A 51 -5.89 1.55 -2.51
CA ILE A 51 -6.76 0.38 -2.72
C ILE A 51 -6.71 -0.51 -1.48
N TYR A 52 -7.88 -0.98 -1.04
CA TYR A 52 -8.00 -1.99 0.01
C TYR A 52 -8.67 -3.25 -0.54
N PHE A 53 -7.95 -4.37 -0.50
CA PHE A 53 -8.50 -5.67 -0.91
C PHE A 53 -9.15 -6.39 0.27
N HIS A 54 -10.41 -6.75 0.11
CA HIS A 54 -11.14 -7.60 1.04
C HIS A 54 -11.67 -8.84 0.33
N GLY A 55 -11.84 -9.94 1.07
CA GLY A 55 -12.39 -11.19 0.54
C GLY A 55 -11.81 -12.42 1.23
N ARG A 56 -12.42 -13.58 0.97
CA ARG A 56 -12.06 -14.87 1.59
C ARG A 56 -10.59 -15.26 1.32
N VAL A 57 -10.06 -16.12 2.18
CA VAL A 57 -8.74 -16.75 1.99
C VAL A 57 -8.73 -17.55 0.68
N GLY A 58 -7.59 -17.59 -0.02
CA GLY A 58 -7.44 -18.34 -1.27
C GLY A 58 -7.95 -17.66 -2.54
N ARG A 59 -8.48 -16.43 -2.48
CA ARG A 59 -9.00 -15.71 -3.65
C ARG A 59 -7.94 -14.98 -4.51
N GLY A 60 -6.66 -15.20 -4.25
CA GLY A 60 -5.58 -14.63 -5.06
C GLY A 60 -5.19 -13.18 -4.75
N LYS A 61 -5.61 -12.61 -3.60
CA LYS A 61 -5.25 -11.22 -3.19
C LYS A 61 -3.74 -10.99 -3.18
N THR A 62 -2.97 -11.91 -2.57
CA THR A 62 -1.50 -11.84 -2.52
C THR A 62 -0.89 -11.86 -3.91
N MET A 63 -1.41 -12.72 -4.80
CA MET A 63 -0.96 -12.81 -6.19
C MET A 63 -1.22 -11.51 -6.98
N LEU A 64 -2.36 -10.86 -6.78
CA LEU A 64 -2.64 -9.56 -7.37
C LEU A 64 -1.69 -8.47 -6.84
N MET A 65 -1.42 -8.47 -5.53
CA MET A 65 -0.46 -7.56 -4.92
C MET A 65 0.96 -7.80 -5.44
N ASP A 66 1.37 -9.05 -5.64
CA ASP A 66 2.67 -9.42 -6.25
C ASP A 66 2.79 -8.82 -7.65
N LEU A 67 1.78 -9.04 -8.50
CA LEU A 67 1.76 -8.55 -9.87
C LEU A 67 1.83 -7.02 -9.93
N PHE A 68 1.08 -6.33 -9.06
CA PHE A 68 1.14 -4.87 -8.94
C PHE A 68 2.51 -4.39 -8.49
N TYR A 69 3.00 -4.93 -7.38
CA TYR A 69 4.26 -4.48 -6.81
C TYR A 69 5.42 -4.71 -7.77
N GLN A 70 5.48 -5.84 -8.47
CA GLN A 70 6.58 -6.16 -9.39
C GLN A 70 6.56 -5.28 -10.65
N GLN A 71 5.38 -4.99 -11.19
CA GLN A 71 5.26 -4.33 -12.49
C GLN A 71 5.22 -2.79 -12.41
N LEU A 72 5.01 -2.24 -11.21
CA LEU A 72 4.95 -0.80 -11.02
C LEU A 72 6.36 -0.16 -11.08
N PRO A 73 6.64 0.76 -12.03
CA PRO A 73 7.96 1.34 -12.23
C PRO A 73 8.26 2.51 -11.26
N ILE A 74 7.91 2.35 -9.97
CA ILE A 74 8.22 3.29 -8.89
C ILE A 74 9.42 2.76 -8.10
N LYS A 75 10.42 3.61 -7.88
CA LYS A 75 11.63 3.26 -7.12
C LYS A 75 11.35 3.17 -5.63
N ASN A 76 10.74 4.20 -5.05
CA ASN A 76 10.51 4.33 -3.62
C ASN A 76 9.20 3.66 -3.18
N LYS A 77 9.10 2.35 -3.41
CA LYS A 77 7.96 1.53 -2.96
C LYS A 77 8.43 0.58 -1.86
N LYS A 78 7.57 0.37 -0.87
CA LYS A 78 7.80 -0.56 0.24
C LYS A 78 6.62 -1.51 0.35
N ARG A 79 6.90 -2.80 0.51
CA ARG A 79 5.91 -3.83 0.83
C ARG A 79 6.29 -4.52 2.13
N ILE A 80 5.33 -4.69 3.02
CA ILE A 80 5.57 -5.23 4.36
C ILE A 80 4.31 -5.91 4.91
N HIS A 81 4.48 -7.00 5.66
CA HIS A 81 3.38 -7.58 6.44
C HIS A 81 2.99 -6.64 7.57
N PHE A 82 1.69 -6.55 7.85
CA PHE A 82 1.16 -5.57 8.79
C PHE A 82 1.76 -5.68 10.21
N HIS A 83 1.99 -6.89 10.72
CA HIS A 83 2.58 -7.07 12.05
C HIS A 83 4.01 -6.51 12.15
N HIS A 84 4.86 -6.74 11.14
CA HIS A 84 6.21 -6.18 11.10
C HIS A 84 6.20 -4.66 10.92
N PHE A 85 5.17 -4.12 10.25
CA PHE A 85 4.98 -2.69 10.19
C PHE A 85 4.70 -2.10 11.58
N MET A 86 3.75 -2.67 12.32
CA MET A 86 3.42 -2.18 13.66
C MET A 86 4.60 -2.30 14.62
N GLU A 87 5.34 -3.41 14.57
CA GLU A 87 6.58 -3.59 15.33
C GLU A 87 7.59 -2.46 15.05
N SER A 88 7.80 -2.11 13.77
CA SER A 88 8.69 -1.02 13.37
C SER A 88 8.21 0.36 13.85
N VAL A 89 6.89 0.59 13.90
CA VAL A 89 6.32 1.82 14.46
C VAL A 89 6.58 1.90 15.95
N HIS A 90 6.29 0.82 16.70
CA HIS A 90 6.52 0.75 18.15
C HIS A 90 7.99 0.96 18.52
N GLN A 91 8.91 0.34 17.77
CA GLN A 91 10.36 0.53 17.97
C GLN A 91 10.80 1.98 17.76
N GLN A 92 10.33 2.64 16.71
CA GLN A 92 10.65 4.06 16.46
C GLN A 92 10.04 4.98 17.51
N LEU A 93 8.83 4.69 17.99
CA LEU A 93 8.21 5.45 19.07
C LEU A 93 9.03 5.38 20.36
N ALA A 94 9.54 4.19 20.72
CA ALA A 94 10.42 4.02 21.87
C ALA A 94 11.68 4.88 21.76
N GLN A 95 12.27 5.02 20.56
CA GLN A 95 13.43 5.87 20.30
C GLN A 95 13.12 7.38 20.34
N LEU A 96 11.85 7.76 20.18
CA LEU A 96 11.38 9.15 20.20
C LEU A 96 10.72 9.53 21.52
N THR A 97 10.88 8.70 22.56
CA THR A 97 10.35 8.97 23.90
C THR A 97 10.81 10.35 24.38
N GLY A 98 9.86 11.15 24.88
CA GLY A 98 10.11 12.52 25.35
C GLY A 98 10.13 13.59 24.25
N LYS A 99 10.03 13.23 22.97
CA LYS A 99 9.84 14.20 21.88
C LYS A 99 8.37 14.57 21.73
N SER A 100 8.12 15.84 21.41
CA SER A 100 6.78 16.28 21.00
C SER A 100 6.41 15.66 19.66
N GLU A 101 5.15 15.24 19.51
CA GLU A 101 4.59 14.68 18.29
C GLU A 101 5.45 13.58 17.60
N PRO A 102 5.78 12.48 18.29
CA PRO A 102 6.72 11.47 17.78
C PRO A 102 6.23 10.82 16.46
N LEU A 103 4.91 10.71 16.26
CA LEU A 103 4.33 10.22 14.99
C LEU A 103 4.61 11.15 13.80
N ASN A 104 4.66 12.47 14.01
CA ASN A 104 5.02 13.42 12.95
C ASN A 104 6.49 13.26 12.53
N HIS A 105 7.37 12.93 13.47
CA HIS A 105 8.77 12.64 13.16
C HIS A 105 8.90 11.36 12.30
N ILE A 106 8.19 10.30 12.66
CA ILE A 106 8.14 9.04 11.88
C ILE A 106 7.58 9.32 10.48
N ALA A 107 6.42 9.98 10.40
CA ALA A 107 5.76 10.30 9.13
C ALA A 107 6.67 11.12 8.20
N LYS A 108 7.34 12.16 8.71
CA LYS A 108 8.31 12.97 7.94
C LYS A 108 9.47 12.14 7.40
N ALA A 109 10.03 11.26 8.22
CA ALA A 109 11.13 10.40 7.80
C ALA A 109 10.71 9.41 6.70
N TRP A 110 9.50 8.87 6.83
CA TRP A 110 8.96 7.89 5.90
C TRP A 110 8.50 8.51 4.58
N ALA A 111 7.79 9.63 4.61
CA ALA A 111 7.29 10.32 3.42
C ALA A 111 8.42 10.76 2.47
N LYS A 112 9.65 10.97 2.98
CA LYS A 112 10.83 11.25 2.16
C LYS A 112 11.31 10.06 1.33
N ASN A 113 11.07 8.83 1.81
CA ASN A 113 11.70 7.62 1.27
C ASN A 113 10.67 6.60 0.74
N ILE A 114 9.37 6.84 0.95
CA ILE A 114 8.28 5.93 0.59
C ILE A 114 7.21 6.72 -0.15
N GLU A 115 7.08 6.46 -1.44
CA GLU A 115 6.02 6.98 -2.32
C GLU A 115 4.82 6.04 -2.37
N LEU A 116 5.05 4.73 -2.18
CA LEU A 116 4.01 3.71 -2.13
C LEU A 116 4.29 2.73 -1.00
N LEU A 117 3.31 2.53 -0.13
CA LEU A 117 3.33 1.53 0.93
C LEU A 117 2.26 0.47 0.67
N CYS A 118 2.68 -0.77 0.48
CA CYS A 118 1.81 -1.93 0.32
C CYS A 118 1.82 -2.77 1.59
N PHE A 119 0.65 -3.05 2.13
CA PHE A 119 0.49 -3.95 3.26
C PHE A 119 0.02 -5.32 2.80
N ASP A 120 0.75 -6.36 3.21
CA ASP A 120 0.22 -7.72 3.22
C ASP A 120 -0.48 -7.96 4.55
N GLU A 121 -1.62 -8.66 4.49
CA GLU A 121 -2.37 -9.11 5.67
C GLU A 121 -2.71 -7.97 6.65
N PHE A 122 -3.25 -6.87 6.13
CA PHE A 122 -3.70 -5.74 6.96
C PHE A 122 -4.85 -6.16 7.89
N PHE A 123 -4.51 -6.41 9.15
CA PHE A 123 -5.44 -6.84 10.18
C PHE A 123 -5.09 -6.20 11.52
N VAL A 124 -6.05 -5.46 12.08
CA VAL A 124 -5.92 -4.76 13.36
C VAL A 124 -6.83 -5.45 14.36
N SER A 125 -6.25 -6.03 15.41
CA SER A 125 -7.00 -6.75 16.44
C SER A 125 -7.25 -5.96 17.72
N ASP A 126 -6.41 -4.97 18.04
CA ASP A 126 -6.53 -4.19 19.27
C ASP A 126 -6.78 -2.69 18.98
N ILE A 127 -7.45 -2.06 19.94
CA ILE A 127 -7.84 -0.65 19.82
C ILE A 127 -6.64 0.30 19.93
N GLY A 128 -5.56 -0.10 20.59
CA GLY A 128 -4.35 0.71 20.75
C GLY A 128 -3.65 0.89 19.40
N ASP A 129 -3.41 -0.21 18.69
CA ASP A 129 -2.86 -0.22 17.34
C ASP A 129 -3.77 0.54 16.36
N ALA A 130 -5.08 0.43 16.50
CA ALA A 130 -6.02 1.22 15.69
C ALA A 130 -5.88 2.74 15.93
N MET A 131 -5.79 3.16 17.19
CA MET A 131 -5.57 4.56 17.55
C MET A 131 -4.20 5.06 17.05
N LEU A 132 -3.18 4.21 17.14
CA LEU A 132 -1.84 4.52 16.68
C LEU A 132 -1.78 4.72 15.17
N LEU A 133 -2.36 3.79 14.42
CA LEU A 133 -2.51 3.86 12.96
C LEU A 133 -3.23 5.12 12.53
N ARG A 134 -4.35 5.45 13.20
CA ARG A 134 -5.10 6.68 12.91
C ARG A 134 -4.20 7.91 13.02
N GLY A 135 -3.43 8.00 14.10
CA GLY A 135 -2.48 9.11 14.30
C GLY A 135 -1.39 9.13 13.23
N LEU A 136 -0.77 7.98 12.95
CA LEU A 136 0.31 7.87 11.99
C LEU A 136 -0.14 8.16 10.55
N PHE A 137 -1.29 7.64 10.12
CA PHE A 137 -1.84 7.92 8.79
C PHE A 137 -2.25 9.37 8.65
N SER A 138 -2.85 9.97 9.69
CA SER A 138 -3.15 11.41 9.69
C SER A 138 -1.86 12.23 9.52
N ALA A 139 -0.79 11.85 10.21
CA ALA A 139 0.51 12.50 10.07
C ALA A 139 1.10 12.31 8.66
N LEU A 140 1.05 11.09 8.11
CA LEU A 140 1.55 10.79 6.76
C LEU A 140 0.80 11.55 5.66
N PHE A 141 -0.52 11.67 5.76
CA PHE A 141 -1.32 12.41 4.77
C PHE A 141 -1.18 13.94 4.89
N SER A 142 -0.54 14.42 5.96
CA SER A 142 -0.25 15.84 6.17
C SER A 142 1.17 16.25 5.73
N GLN A 143 1.94 15.32 5.13
CA GLN A 143 3.26 15.60 4.55
C GLN A 143 3.15 16.06 3.11
#